data_AF-A0A495RZV4-F1
#
_entry.id   AF-A0A495RZV4-F1
#
_cell.length_a   1.000
_cell.length_b   1.000
_cell.length_c   1.000
_cell.angle_alpha   90.00
_cell.angle_beta   90.00
_cell.angle_gamma   90.00
#
_symmetry.space_group_name_H-M   'P 1'
#
loop_
_entity.id
_entity.type
_entity.pdbx_description
1 polymer ?
#
loop_
_entity_poly.entity_id
_entity_poly.type
_entity_poly.pdbx_seq_one_letter_code
_entity_poly.pdbx_strand_id
1 'polypeptide(L)'
;MAGMRRGWTVAAAVAAAVVLCTACSPSSGKSGDADASAVVSAVEAADSRVASATVEQGQSGFSSGWIVEVVMSGDDPVTSDELSALLLAARHAGSREPGHIDLFTKSQSGASLDLTAAADQLGILYSKIGDGIDVNSDGIDDALGTGR
;
A
#
# COMPACT_ATOMS: atom_id res chain seq x y z
N MET A 1 2.69 -48.49 14.43
CA MET A 1 4.02 -47.85 14.29
C MET A 1 4.11 -47.24 12.90
N ALA A 2 4.51 -45.95 12.83
CA ALA A 2 4.91 -45.15 11.64
C ALA A 2 3.82 -44.91 10.57
N GLY A 3 3.65 -43.74 9.93
CA GLY A 3 4.31 -42.42 9.94
C GLY A 3 3.28 -41.38 9.44
N MET A 4 3.28 -40.10 9.82
CA MET A 4 4.24 -39.02 9.65
C MET A 4 4.16 -38.28 8.29
N ARG A 5 3.65 -37.03 8.37
CA ARG A 5 3.97 -35.79 7.60
C ARG A 5 3.29 -35.50 6.24
N ARG A 6 2.53 -34.39 6.28
CA ARG A 6 2.59 -33.15 5.46
C ARG A 6 2.26 -33.23 3.96
N GLY A 7 1.42 -32.29 3.53
CA GLY A 7 1.42 -31.77 2.16
C GLY A 7 0.14 -31.04 1.80
N TRP A 8 -0.02 -29.80 2.25
CA TRP A 8 -0.90 -28.84 1.58
C TRP A 8 -0.25 -28.46 0.25
N THR A 9 -0.94 -28.69 -0.86
CA THR A 9 -0.61 -28.11 -2.16
C THR A 9 -1.89 -27.53 -2.74
N VAL A 10 -2.15 -26.26 -2.48
CA VAL A 10 -3.10 -25.48 -3.29
C VAL A 10 -2.34 -25.06 -4.54
N ALA A 11 -2.63 -25.71 -5.66
CA ALA A 11 -2.07 -25.37 -6.95
C ALA A 11 -2.72 -24.08 -7.46
N ALA A 12 -1.91 -23.04 -7.58
CA ALA A 12 -2.26 -21.79 -8.23
C ALA A 12 -2.52 -22.02 -9.73
N ALA A 13 -3.64 -21.50 -10.22
CA ALA A 13 -3.89 -21.30 -11.64
C ALA A 13 -4.66 -19.99 -11.81
N VAL A 14 -3.95 -18.86 -11.78
CA VAL A 14 -4.49 -17.58 -12.26
C VAL A 14 -4.08 -17.46 -13.72
N ALA A 15 -5.04 -17.73 -14.60
CA ALA A 15 -4.91 -17.54 -16.03
C ALA A 15 -4.82 -16.04 -16.32
N ALA A 16 -3.68 -15.60 -16.83
CA ALA A 16 -3.46 -14.25 -17.32
C ALA A 16 -4.32 -14.02 -18.58
N ALA A 17 -5.41 -13.28 -18.44
CA ALA A 17 -6.11 -12.66 -19.56
C ALA A 17 -5.61 -11.21 -19.71
N VAL A 18 -4.49 -11.04 -20.40
CA VAL A 18 -4.00 -9.72 -20.82
C VAL A 18 -4.88 -9.26 -21.98
N VAL A 19 -5.95 -8.53 -21.66
CA VAL A 19 -6.70 -7.76 -22.65
C VAL A 19 -5.89 -6.49 -22.94
N LEU A 20 -5.22 -6.47 -24.09
CA LEU A 20 -4.58 -5.28 -24.63
C LEU A 20 -5.64 -4.23 -24.99
N CYS A 21 -5.84 -3.24 -24.12
CA CYS A 21 -6.40 -1.96 -24.51
C CYS A 21 -5.27 -1.03 -24.98
N THR A 22 -5.03 -1.04 -26.27
CA THR A 22 -4.11 -0.17 -27.00
C THR A 22 -4.67 1.26 -27.06
N ALA A 23 -4.37 2.10 -26.07
CA ALA A 23 -4.33 3.56 -26.20
C ALA A 23 -3.77 4.22 -24.93
N CYS A 24 -2.45 4.25 -24.78
CA CYS A 24 -1.78 5.40 -24.17
C CYS A 24 -0.34 5.43 -24.68
N SER A 25 0.06 6.58 -25.22
CA SER A 25 1.36 6.85 -25.82
C SER A 25 2.53 6.42 -24.92
N PRO A 26 3.69 6.04 -25.47
CA PRO A 26 4.88 5.84 -24.66
C PRO A 26 5.36 7.21 -24.21
N SER A 27 4.87 7.69 -23.07
CA SER A 27 5.61 8.72 -22.36
C SER A 27 6.95 8.10 -22.04
N SER A 28 8.02 8.83 -22.31
CA SER A 28 9.36 8.46 -21.90
C SER A 28 9.39 8.52 -20.37
N GLY A 29 8.86 7.48 -19.73
CA GLY A 29 8.58 7.44 -18.31
C GLY A 29 9.88 7.56 -17.54
N LYS A 30 10.00 8.60 -16.73
CA LYS A 30 11.00 8.59 -15.68
C LYS A 30 10.70 7.36 -14.81
N SER A 31 11.73 6.66 -14.33
CA SER A 31 11.58 5.48 -13.45
C SER A 31 10.51 5.68 -12.36
N GLY A 32 10.35 6.91 -11.85
CA GLY A 32 9.34 7.27 -10.85
C GLY A 32 7.88 7.12 -11.30
N ASP A 33 7.54 7.31 -12.58
CA ASP A 33 6.16 7.14 -13.08
C ASP A 33 5.75 5.66 -13.10
N ALA A 34 6.69 4.77 -13.44
CA ALA A 34 6.47 3.33 -13.43
C ALA A 34 6.34 2.79 -12.00
N ASP A 35 7.20 3.29 -11.08
CA ASP A 35 7.11 2.96 -9.67
C ASP A 35 5.78 3.45 -9.07
N ALA A 36 5.36 4.70 -9.31
CA ALA A 36 4.07 5.20 -8.82
C ALA A 36 2.88 4.38 -9.33
N SER A 37 2.90 3.98 -10.60
CA SER A 37 1.84 3.14 -11.19
C SER A 37 1.78 1.74 -10.54
N ALA A 38 2.94 1.15 -10.23
CA ALA A 38 3.01 -0.15 -9.56
C ALA A 38 2.45 -0.07 -8.14
N VAL A 39 2.75 1.02 -7.43
CA VAL A 39 2.26 1.29 -6.07
C VAL A 39 0.75 1.48 -6.05
N VAL A 40 0.20 2.29 -6.95
CA VAL A 40 -1.26 2.43 -7.11
C VAL A 40 -1.92 1.06 -7.30
N SER A 41 -1.40 0.27 -8.24
CA SER A 41 -1.96 -1.06 -8.54
C SER A 41 -1.90 -2.02 -7.35
N ALA A 42 -0.80 -1.98 -6.58
CA ALA A 42 -0.64 -2.83 -5.42
C ALA A 42 -1.58 -2.41 -4.27
N VAL A 43 -1.71 -1.11 -4.03
CA VAL A 43 -2.59 -0.56 -2.99
C VAL A 43 -4.07 -0.87 -3.31
N GLU A 44 -4.49 -0.71 -4.57
CA GLU A 44 -5.84 -1.09 -5.00
C GLU A 44 -6.11 -2.59 -4.88
N ALA A 45 -5.08 -3.43 -5.07
CA ALA A 45 -5.20 -4.87 -4.88
C ALA A 45 -5.12 -5.33 -3.41
N ALA A 46 -4.59 -4.50 -2.53
CA ALA A 46 -4.38 -4.82 -1.11
C ALA A 46 -5.70 -4.91 -0.34
N ASP A 47 -6.69 -4.10 -0.72
CA ASP A 47 -7.98 -4.04 -0.07
C ASP A 47 -9.10 -3.76 -1.09
N SER A 48 -10.11 -4.64 -1.11
CA SER A 48 -11.28 -4.54 -1.99
C SER A 48 -12.14 -3.29 -1.77
N ARG A 49 -12.01 -2.60 -0.65
CA ARG A 49 -12.67 -1.32 -0.39
C ARG A 49 -11.98 -0.18 -1.12
N VAL A 50 -10.72 -0.31 -1.54
CA VAL A 50 -10.04 0.74 -2.29
C VAL A 50 -10.72 0.91 -3.64
N ALA A 51 -11.34 2.07 -3.83
CA ALA A 51 -11.96 2.47 -5.08
C ALA A 51 -10.96 3.06 -6.07
N SER A 52 -9.97 3.78 -5.55
CA SER A 52 -8.89 4.37 -6.33
C SER A 52 -7.74 4.76 -5.41
N ALA A 53 -6.51 4.67 -5.90
CA ALA A 53 -5.34 5.23 -5.24
C ALA A 53 -4.60 6.23 -6.13
N THR A 54 -3.96 7.22 -5.52
CA THR A 54 -3.04 8.15 -6.18
C THR A 54 -1.72 8.15 -5.42
N VAL A 55 -0.60 8.17 -6.13
CA VAL A 55 0.73 8.16 -5.53
C VAL A 55 1.55 9.30 -6.11
N GLU A 56 2.11 10.12 -5.23
CA GLU A 56 3.11 11.12 -5.57
C GLU A 56 4.44 10.77 -4.92
N GLN A 57 5.50 10.81 -5.71
CA GLN A 57 6.85 10.55 -5.20
C GLN A 57 7.56 11.87 -4.93
N GLY A 58 7.97 12.06 -3.68
CA GLY A 58 8.79 13.17 -3.24
C GLY A 58 10.23 12.72 -3.01
N GLN A 59 11.20 13.56 -3.40
CA GLN A 59 12.57 13.42 -2.93
C GLN A 59 12.99 14.73 -2.28
N SER A 60 13.32 14.67 -0.99
CA SER A 60 13.88 15.79 -0.24
C SER A 60 15.29 15.43 0.24
N GLY A 61 16.30 16.01 -0.42
CA GLY A 61 17.70 15.74 -0.12
C GLY A 61 18.07 14.26 -0.24
N PHE A 62 18.37 13.63 0.89
CA PHE A 62 18.81 12.23 0.99
C PHE A 62 17.68 11.22 1.24
N SER A 63 16.43 11.66 1.42
CA SER A 63 15.30 10.77 1.68
C SER A 63 14.29 10.79 0.53
N SER A 64 13.87 9.61 0.10
CA SER A 64 12.72 9.42 -0.79
C SER A 64 11.48 9.14 0.05
N GLY A 65 10.40 9.87 -0.20
CA GLY A 65 9.12 9.69 0.46
C GLY A 65 8.01 9.49 -0.56
N TRP A 66 7.00 8.72 -0.21
CA TRP A 66 5.81 8.57 -1.04
C TRP A 66 4.59 9.11 -0.32
N ILE A 67 3.80 9.89 -1.04
CA ILE A 67 2.48 10.30 -0.61
C ILE A 67 1.49 9.38 -1.30
N VAL A 68 0.74 8.62 -0.52
CA VAL A 68 -0.26 7.66 -0.99
C VAL A 68 -1.62 8.15 -0.52
N GLU A 69 -2.47 8.56 -1.45
CA GLU A 69 -3.86 8.94 -1.17
C GLU A 69 -4.78 7.82 -1.64
N VAL A 70 -5.62 7.32 -0.74
CA VAL A 70 -6.49 6.17 -0.97
C VAL A 70 -7.95 6.59 -0.78
N VAL A 71 -8.78 6.29 -1.77
CA VAL A 71 -10.24 6.46 -1.70
C VAL A 71 -10.87 5.12 -1.38
N MET A 72 -11.55 5.05 -0.24
CA MET A 72 -12.25 3.87 0.23
C MET A 72 -13.72 3.93 -0.17
N SER A 73 -14.29 2.77 -0.48
CA SER A 73 -15.72 2.56 -0.65
C SER A 73 -16.35 2.40 0.72
N GLY A 74 -17.37 3.22 0.99
CA GLY A 74 -18.06 3.25 2.28
C GLY A 74 -17.41 4.16 3.32
N ASP A 75 -18.13 4.37 4.42
CA ASP A 75 -17.78 5.32 5.48
C ASP A 75 -17.26 4.65 6.76
N ASP A 76 -17.09 3.33 6.74
CA ASP A 76 -16.54 2.60 7.89
C ASP A 76 -15.08 3.02 8.14
N PRO A 77 -14.66 3.13 9.41
CA PRO A 77 -13.29 3.45 9.74
C PRO A 77 -12.33 2.41 9.15
N VAL A 78 -11.10 2.84 8.87
CA VAL A 78 -10.02 1.94 8.46
C VAL A 78 -9.60 1.11 9.67
N THR A 79 -9.50 -0.19 9.48
CA THR A 79 -9.04 -1.14 10.50
C THR A 79 -7.52 -1.30 10.47
N SER A 80 -6.96 -1.86 11.54
CA SER A 80 -5.52 -2.18 11.61
C SER A 80 -5.06 -3.12 10.49
N ASP A 81 -5.88 -4.11 10.12
CA ASP A 81 -5.54 -5.09 9.10
C ASP A 81 -5.52 -4.45 7.70
N GLU A 82 -6.50 -3.61 7.40
CA GLU A 82 -6.57 -2.84 6.15
C GLU A 82 -5.38 -1.88 6.06
N LEU A 83 -5.08 -1.13 7.13
CA LEU A 83 -3.93 -0.23 7.18
C LEU A 83 -2.61 -0.99 6.94
N SER A 84 -2.43 -2.16 7.56
CA SER A 84 -1.24 -3.00 7.36
C SER A 84 -1.08 -3.41 5.90
N ALA A 85 -2.17 -3.86 5.28
CA ALA A 85 -2.17 -4.28 3.88
C ALA A 85 -1.80 -3.11 2.95
N LEU A 86 -2.36 -1.92 3.19
CA LEU A 86 -2.07 -0.71 2.41
C LEU A 86 -0.58 -0.31 2.55
N LEU A 87 -0.04 -0.29 3.77
CA LEU A 87 1.36 0.07 4.03
C LEU A 87 2.35 -0.94 3.42
N LEU A 88 2.07 -2.25 3.52
CA LEU A 88 2.90 -3.30 2.90
C LEU A 88 2.88 -3.22 1.39
N ALA A 89 1.68 -3.07 0.83
CA ALA A 89 1.49 -2.97 -0.61
C ALA A 89 2.22 -1.75 -1.16
N ALA A 90 2.10 -0.61 -0.48
CA ALA A 90 2.88 0.57 -0.83
C ALA A 90 4.38 0.24 -0.73
N ARG A 91 4.90 -0.13 0.45
CA ARG A 91 6.33 -0.35 0.69
C ARG A 91 7.03 -1.25 -0.35
N HIS A 92 6.38 -2.32 -0.81
CA HIS A 92 7.02 -3.34 -1.65
C HIS A 92 6.72 -3.25 -3.16
N ALA A 93 5.83 -2.36 -3.59
CA ALA A 93 5.39 -2.33 -4.99
C ALA A 93 6.35 -1.61 -5.94
N GLY A 94 7.14 -0.66 -5.44
CA GLY A 94 8.13 0.06 -6.25
C GLY A 94 9.47 -0.67 -6.34
N SER A 95 10.26 -0.31 -7.35
CA SER A 95 11.63 -0.79 -7.53
C SER A 95 12.61 -0.24 -6.48
N ARG A 96 12.18 0.76 -5.71
CA ARG A 96 12.93 1.37 -4.61
C ARG A 96 12.03 1.43 -3.39
N GLU A 97 12.58 1.06 -2.25
CA GLU A 97 11.89 1.22 -0.97
C GLU A 97 11.89 2.72 -0.58
N PRO A 98 10.72 3.31 -0.28
CA PRO A 98 10.65 4.65 0.28
C PRO A 98 11.24 4.67 1.69
N GLY A 99 11.83 5.79 2.08
CA GLY A 99 12.26 6.03 3.46
C GLY A 99 11.07 6.33 4.37
N HIS A 100 9.99 6.92 3.87
CA HIS A 100 8.75 7.14 4.61
C HIS A 100 7.54 7.11 3.67
N ILE A 101 6.37 6.84 4.25
CA ILE A 101 5.09 6.81 3.53
C ILE A 101 4.11 7.72 4.27
N ASP A 102 3.67 8.77 3.58
CA ASP A 102 2.55 9.61 4.00
C ASP A 102 1.28 8.99 3.43
N LEU A 103 0.46 8.36 4.28
CA LEU A 103 -0.78 7.71 3.89
C LEU A 103 -1.98 8.58 4.28
N PHE A 104 -2.86 8.82 3.31
CA PHE A 104 -4.11 9.53 3.49
C PHE A 104 -5.28 8.66 3.03
N THR A 105 -6.36 8.61 3.82
CA THR A 105 -7.59 7.89 3.46
C THR A 105 -8.81 8.79 3.48
N LYS A 106 -9.62 8.69 2.43
CA LYS A 106 -10.92 9.34 2.32
C LYS A 106 -11.98 8.35 1.88
N SER A 107 -13.21 8.54 2.31
CA SER A 107 -14.37 7.84 1.75
C SER A 107 -14.75 8.45 0.39
N GLN A 108 -15.37 7.66 -0.49
CA GLN A 108 -16.07 8.15 -1.69
C GLN A 108 -17.15 9.21 -1.37
N SER A 109 -17.68 9.23 -0.14
CA SER A 109 -18.60 10.27 0.33
C SER A 109 -17.91 11.63 0.55
N GLY A 110 -16.58 11.66 0.51
CA GLY A 110 -15.75 12.82 0.83
C GLY A 110 -15.42 12.95 2.32
N ALA A 111 -15.86 12.03 3.18
CA ALA A 111 -15.49 12.01 4.59
C ALA A 111 -14.02 11.59 4.77
N SER A 112 -13.30 12.28 5.67
CA SER A 112 -11.99 11.84 6.14
C SER A 112 -12.13 10.58 6.98
N LEU A 113 -11.28 9.57 6.72
CA LEU A 113 -11.20 8.35 7.52
C LEU A 113 -9.95 8.43 8.39
N ASP A 114 -10.13 8.59 9.70
CA ASP A 114 -9.02 8.74 10.64
C ASP A 114 -8.22 7.42 10.75
N LEU A 115 -6.93 7.49 10.43
CA LEU A 115 -6.00 6.36 10.46
C LEU A 115 -5.38 6.13 11.84
N THR A 116 -5.50 7.09 12.77
CA THR A 116 -4.77 7.04 14.05
C THR A 116 -5.17 5.86 14.93
N ALA A 117 -6.45 5.51 14.98
CA ALA A 117 -6.92 4.36 15.75
C ALA A 117 -6.39 3.02 15.19
N ALA A 118 -6.31 2.88 13.87
CA ALA A 118 -5.72 1.72 13.22
C ALA A 118 -4.21 1.65 13.47
N ALA A 119 -3.52 2.79 13.39
CA ALA A 119 -2.10 2.89 13.65
C ALA A 119 -1.75 2.53 15.10
N ASP A 120 -2.54 3.04 16.06
CA ASP A 120 -2.41 2.71 17.49
C ASP A 120 -2.64 1.22 17.76
N GLN A 121 -3.61 0.60 17.09
CA GLN A 121 -3.88 -0.84 17.19
C GLN A 121 -2.74 -1.70 16.63
N LEU A 122 -2.09 -1.23 15.55
CA LEU A 122 -0.89 -1.87 14.99
C LEU A 122 0.36 -1.66 15.84
N GLY A 123 0.35 -0.66 16.72
CA GLY A 123 1.53 -0.27 17.49
C GLY A 123 2.64 0.33 16.62
N ILE A 124 2.32 0.86 15.43
CA ILE A 124 3.28 1.57 14.59
C ILE A 124 3.55 2.96 15.19
N LEU A 125 4.80 3.42 15.10
CA LEU A 125 5.13 4.82 15.35
C LEU A 125 4.77 5.64 14.11
N TYR A 126 3.97 6.68 14.29
CA TYR A 126 3.55 7.56 13.21
C TYR A 126 3.57 9.04 13.65
N SER A 127 3.65 9.93 12.67
CA SER A 127 3.36 11.36 12.84
C SER A 127 2.02 11.67 12.18
N LYS A 128 1.09 12.33 12.89
CA LYS A 128 -0.18 12.75 12.28
C LYS A 128 0.06 13.93 11.33
N ILE A 129 -0.44 13.82 10.09
CA ILE A 129 -0.37 14.88 9.08
C ILE A 129 -1.78 15.18 8.58
N GLY A 130 -2.43 16.20 9.14
CA GLY A 130 -3.81 16.52 8.80
C GLY A 130 -4.74 15.33 9.04
N ASP A 131 -5.33 14.82 7.97
CA ASP A 131 -6.22 13.65 7.93
C ASP A 131 -5.48 12.31 7.67
N GLY A 132 -4.16 12.35 7.46
CA GLY A 132 -3.32 11.18 7.22
C GLY A 132 -2.28 10.94 8.32
N ILE A 133 -1.41 9.97 8.05
CA ILE A 133 -0.27 9.61 8.89
C ILE A 133 1.01 9.50 8.05
N ASP A 134 2.14 9.91 8.62
CA ASP A 134 3.47 9.63 8.11
C ASP A 134 4.09 8.50 8.92
N VAL A 135 4.50 7.45 8.21
CA VAL A 135 5.11 6.25 8.78
C VAL A 135 6.50 6.07 8.18
N ASN A 136 7.51 6.04 9.04
CA ASN A 136 8.87 5.71 8.63
C ASN A 136 8.94 4.24 8.20
N SER A 137 9.69 3.96 7.13
CA SER A 137 9.96 2.62 6.62
C SER A 137 10.40 1.61 7.68
N ASP A 138 11.33 1.99 8.55
CA ASP A 138 11.78 1.13 9.68
C ASP A 138 10.61 0.75 10.61
N GLY A 139 9.68 1.68 10.85
CA GLY A 139 8.50 1.44 11.67
C GLY A 139 7.47 0.51 11.03
N ILE A 140 7.43 0.46 9.70
CA ILE A 140 6.59 -0.50 8.95
C ILE A 140 7.15 -1.91 9.14
N ASP A 141 8.47 -2.10 9.01
CA ASP A 141 9.10 -3.41 9.11
C ASP A 141 9.04 -4.01 10.51
N ASP A 142 9.24 -3.18 11.53
CA ASP A 142 9.19 -3.59 12.94
C ASP A 142 7.77 -4.00 13.36
N ALA A 143 6.75 -3.24 12.96
CA ALA A 143 5.37 -3.51 13.37
C ALA A 143 4.73 -4.67 12.59
N LEU A 144 5.11 -4.85 11.32
CA LEU A 144 4.53 -5.88 10.46
C LEU A 144 5.37 -7.16 10.43
N GLY A 145 6.48 -7.19 11.17
CA GLY A 145 7.35 -8.36 11.28
C GLY A 145 8.04 -8.72 9.95
N THR A 146 8.21 -7.74 9.07
CA THR A 146 8.88 -7.90 7.76
C THR A 146 10.36 -7.56 7.79
N GLY A 147 10.88 -7.14 8.96
CA GLY A 147 12.30 -6.94 9.20
C GLY A 147 13.12 -8.20 8.88
N ARG A 148 14.13 -8.05 8.01
CA ARG A 148 15.05 -9.11 7.58
C ARG A 148 16.03 -9.52 8.68
#